data_AF-L2GSD6-F1
#
_entry.id   AF-L2GSD6-F1
#
_cell.length_a   1.000
_cell.length_b   1.000
_cell.length_c   1.000
_cell.angle_alpha   90.00
_cell.angle_beta   90.00
_cell.angle_gamma   90.00
#
_symmetry.space_group_name_H-M   'P 1'
#
loop_
_entity.id
_entity.type
_entity.pdbx_description
1 polymer ?
#
loop_
_entity_poly.entity_id
_entity_poly.type
_entity_poly.pdbx_seq_one_letter_code
_entity_poly.pdbx_strand_id
1 'polypeptide(L)'
;SNINLKVLVIDAQFLYDFNSILLSIPSLEVLKIRYSQLIKINSQAQRDKIRLHELFIECSDNQINKYKTSRTKSEIHCFIQNVALYIDFTSFERLALVSISQSVFIDAATLMVIK
;
A
#
# COMPACT_ATOMS: atom_id res chain seq x y z
N SER A 1 -8.78 0.64 -27.07
CA SER A 1 -7.40 0.23 -26.73
C SER A 1 -7.45 -0.56 -25.44
N ASN A 2 -7.19 -1.88 -25.46
CA ASN A 2 -7.12 -2.69 -24.24
C ASN A 2 -5.73 -2.53 -23.64
N ILE A 3 -5.57 -1.53 -22.78
CA ILE A 3 -4.35 -1.39 -21.98
C ILE A 3 -4.38 -2.49 -20.92
N ASN A 4 -3.53 -3.51 -21.10
CA ASN A 4 -3.33 -4.57 -20.11
C ASN A 4 -2.28 -4.12 -19.08
N LEU A 5 -2.64 -3.13 -18.26
CA LEU A 5 -1.75 -2.63 -17.22
C LEU A 5 -1.79 -3.58 -16.03
N LYS A 6 -0.67 -4.27 -15.78
CA LYS A 6 -0.51 -5.20 -14.65
C LYS A 6 0.18 -4.59 -13.43
N VAL A 7 1.07 -3.64 -13.66
CA VAL A 7 1.90 -3.02 -12.62
C VAL A 7 1.74 -1.51 -12.70
N LEU A 8 1.48 -0.88 -11.56
CA LEU A 8 1.42 0.57 -11.46
C LEU A 8 2.27 1.07 -10.30
N VAL A 9 2.95 2.20 -10.52
CA VAL A 9 3.67 2.93 -9.47
C VAL A 9 3.05 4.31 -9.35
N ILE A 10 2.64 4.69 -8.13
CA ILE A 10 2.09 6.01 -7.84
C ILE A 10 2.79 6.63 -6.63
N ASP A 11 2.77 7.96 -6.55
CA ASP A 11 3.03 8.64 -5.30
C ASP A 11 1.79 8.59 -4.41
N ALA A 12 1.98 8.43 -3.10
CA ALA A 12 0.86 8.23 -2.17
C ALA A 12 -0.14 9.40 -2.14
N GLN A 13 0.26 10.61 -2.55
CA GLN A 13 -0.66 11.75 -2.72
C GLN A 13 -1.76 11.48 -3.75
N PHE A 14 -1.49 10.63 -4.74
CA PHE A 14 -2.41 10.31 -5.82
C PHE A 14 -3.34 9.13 -5.50
N LEU A 15 -3.11 8.40 -4.39
CA LEU A 15 -3.91 7.22 -4.07
C LEU A 15 -5.41 7.56 -3.97
N TYR A 16 -5.74 8.71 -3.38
CA TYR A 16 -7.13 9.16 -3.26
C TYR A 16 -7.75 9.47 -4.63
N ASP A 17 -7.05 10.28 -5.43
CA ASP A 17 -7.55 10.75 -6.73
C ASP A 17 -7.67 9.60 -7.75
N PHE A 18 -6.79 8.61 -7.65
CA PHE A 18 -6.75 7.50 -8.59
C PHE A 18 -7.65 6.34 -8.21
N ASN A 19 -8.28 6.31 -7.03
CA ASN A 19 -9.03 5.11 -6.62
C ASN A 19 -10.12 4.71 -7.63
N SER A 20 -10.88 5.67 -8.15
CA SER A 20 -11.90 5.44 -9.18
C SER A 20 -11.30 4.93 -10.51
N ILE A 21 -10.11 5.40 -10.85
CA ILE A 21 -9.36 4.97 -12.04
C ILE A 21 -8.86 3.54 -11.84
N LEU A 22 -8.31 3.22 -10.67
CA LEU A 22 -7.77 1.89 -10.36
C LEU A 22 -8.86 0.83 -10.39
N LEU A 23 -10.08 1.14 -9.92
CA LEU A 23 -11.25 0.26 -10.06
C LEU A 23 -11.61 -0.02 -11.53
N SER A 24 -11.23 0.87 -12.45
CA SER A 24 -11.46 0.74 -13.89
C SER A 24 -10.34 -0.01 -14.62
N ILE A 25 -9.31 -0.47 -13.90
CA ILE A 25 -8.18 -1.24 -14.47
C ILE A 25 -8.26 -2.68 -13.93
N PRO A 26 -9.10 -3.54 -14.53
CA PRO A 26 -9.34 -4.90 -14.02
C PRO A 26 -8.13 -5.83 -14.16
N SER A 27 -7.12 -5.45 -14.95
CA SER A 27 -5.87 -6.21 -15.13
C SER A 27 -4.80 -5.91 -14.09
N LEU A 28 -5.02 -4.94 -13.18
CA LEU A 28 -4.00 -4.50 -12.25
C LEU A 28 -3.73 -5.58 -11.20
N GLU A 29 -2.50 -6.07 -11.15
CA GLU A 29 -2.06 -7.14 -10.24
C GLU A 29 -1.16 -6.59 -9.13
N VAL A 30 -0.33 -5.59 -9.45
CA VAL A 30 0.69 -5.04 -8.55
C VAL A 30 0.57 -3.52 -8.45
N LEU A 31 0.49 -3.02 -7.22
CA LEU A 31 0.58 -1.59 -6.93
C LEU A 31 1.82 -1.31 -6.08
N LYS A 32 2.62 -0.34 -6.52
CA LYS A 32 3.69 0.23 -5.71
C LYS A 32 3.35 1.68 -5.37
N ILE A 33 3.37 2.00 -4.09
CA ILE A 33 3.07 3.33 -3.58
C ILE A 33 4.33 3.94 -3.00
N ARG A 34 4.76 5.09 -3.51
CA ARG A 34 5.86 5.89 -2.94
C ARG A 34 5.32 6.73 -1.80
N TYR A 35 5.65 6.34 -0.59
CA TYR A 35 5.22 7.01 0.63
C TYR A 35 6.08 8.25 0.90
N SER A 36 5.41 9.35 1.24
CA SER A 36 6.03 10.54 1.82
C SER A 36 5.31 10.93 3.11
N GLN A 37 6.02 11.54 4.05
CA GLN A 37 5.57 11.69 5.44
C GLN A 37 4.42 12.70 5.63
N LEU A 38 4.15 13.55 4.64
CA LEU A 38 3.25 14.70 4.74
C LEU A 38 1.83 14.44 4.21
N ILE A 39 1.42 13.18 4.07
CA ILE A 39 0.21 12.85 3.33
C ILE A 39 -1.00 12.89 4.25
N LYS A 40 -1.91 13.83 3.99
CA LYS A 40 -3.27 13.82 4.51
C LYS A 40 -4.09 12.83 3.67
N ILE A 41 -4.27 11.62 4.17
CA ILE A 41 -5.20 10.68 3.53
C ILE A 41 -6.61 11.06 3.94
N ASN A 42 -7.47 11.26 2.95
CA ASN A 42 -8.87 11.59 3.17
C ASN A 42 -9.62 10.31 3.56
N SER A 43 -9.88 10.10 4.86
CA SER A 43 -10.29 8.83 5.46
C SER A 43 -11.72 8.35 5.13
N GLN A 44 -12.33 8.85 4.06
CA GLN A 44 -13.67 8.44 3.68
C GLN A 44 -13.62 7.01 3.12
N ALA A 45 -14.10 6.06 3.92
CA ALA A 45 -14.20 4.66 3.54
C ALA A 45 -15.04 4.52 2.26
N GLN A 46 -14.51 3.82 1.27
CA GLN A 46 -15.23 3.53 0.04
C GLN A 46 -15.95 2.18 0.13
N ARG A 47 -17.07 2.04 -0.59
CA ARG A 47 -17.82 0.78 -0.65
C ARG A 47 -17.08 -0.29 -1.45
N ASP A 48 -16.46 0.12 -2.55
CA ASP A 48 -15.71 -0.77 -3.44
C ASP A 48 -14.21 -0.61 -3.18
N LYS A 49 -13.53 -1.75 -3.03
CA LYS A 49 -12.08 -1.82 -2.83
C LYS A 49 -11.40 -2.43 -4.03
N ILE A 50 -10.22 -1.92 -4.36
CA ILE A 50 -9.36 -2.47 -5.40
C ILE A 50 -8.87 -3.84 -4.91
N ARG A 51 -8.95 -4.85 -5.78
CA ARG A 51 -8.33 -6.16 -5.55
C ARG A 51 -7.00 -6.20 -6.29
N LEU A 52 -5.95 -6.57 -5.57
CA LEU A 52 -4.61 -6.75 -6.13
C LEU A 52 -4.01 -8.04 -5.56
N HIS A 53 -2.95 -8.53 -6.19
CA HIS A 53 -2.15 -9.65 -5.70
C HIS A 53 -0.98 -9.16 -4.83
N GLU A 54 -0.35 -8.05 -5.21
CA GLU A 54 0.81 -7.51 -4.50
C GLU A 54 0.72 -5.99 -4.25
N LEU A 55 1.12 -5.59 -3.04
CA LEU A 55 1.26 -4.20 -2.64
C LEU A 55 2.67 -3.93 -2.07
N PHE A 56 3.37 -2.97 -2.66
CA PHE A 56 4.66 -2.48 -2.19
C PHE A 56 4.55 -1.03 -1.74
N ILE A 57 5.01 -0.73 -0.53
CA ILE A 57 5.08 0.65 -0.04
C ILE A 57 6.55 1.05 0.05
N GLU A 58 6.96 1.91 -0.87
CA GLU A 58 8.31 2.45 -0.91
C GLU A 58 8.48 3.55 0.13
N CYS A 59 9.44 3.39 1.03
CA CYS A 59 9.72 4.34 2.11
C CYS A 59 11.22 4.30 2.51
N SER A 60 11.64 5.20 3.41
CA SER A 60 13.02 5.23 3.88
C SER A 60 13.36 4.05 4.81
N ASP A 61 14.64 3.69 4.89
CA ASP A 61 15.15 2.67 5.82
C ASP A 61 14.78 2.94 7.29
N ASN A 62 14.77 4.20 7.69
CA ASN A 62 14.37 4.61 9.04
C ASN A 62 12.90 4.26 9.33
N GLN A 63 12.01 4.42 8.34
CA GLN A 63 10.60 4.09 8.48
C GLN A 63 10.40 2.57 8.58
N ILE A 64 11.14 1.78 7.80
CA ILE A 64 11.14 0.31 7.91
C ILE A 64 11.60 -0.13 9.31
N ASN A 65 12.71 0.42 9.81
CA ASN A 65 13.24 0.09 11.13
C ASN A 65 12.27 0.49 12.25
N LYS A 66 11.63 1.66 12.15
CA LYS A 66 10.57 2.08 13.07
C LYS A 66 9.38 1.15 13.01
N TYR A 67 8.96 0.69 11.83
CA TYR A 67 7.85 -0.25 11.70
C TYR A 67 8.14 -1.59 12.36
N LYS A 68 9.37 -2.13 12.18
CA LYS A 68 9.81 -3.38 12.83
C LYS A 68 9.77 -3.32 14.35
N THR A 69 10.06 -2.15 14.94
CA THR A 69 10.18 -1.96 16.39
C THR A 69 8.90 -1.45 17.05
N SER A 70 8.06 -0.71 16.33
CA SER A 70 6.86 -0.05 16.85
C SER A 70 5.62 -0.67 16.24
N ARG A 71 4.99 -1.59 16.99
CA ARG A 71 3.85 -2.40 16.53
C ARG A 71 2.64 -1.60 16.03
N THR A 72 2.43 -0.36 16.51
CA THR A 72 1.20 0.39 16.19
C THR A 72 1.35 1.92 16.13
N LYS A 73 2.52 2.50 16.44
CA LYS A 73 2.66 3.97 16.59
C LYS A 73 3.42 4.66 15.46
N SER A 74 3.92 3.93 14.47
CA SER A 74 4.63 4.56 13.35
C SER A 74 3.64 5.18 12.37
N GLU A 75 3.98 6.33 11.80
CA GLU A 75 3.14 7.00 10.78
C GLU A 75 2.89 6.09 9.57
N ILE A 76 3.86 5.24 9.23
CA ILE A 76 3.71 4.27 8.16
C ILE A 76 2.72 3.15 8.52
N HIS A 77 2.57 2.79 9.79
CA HIS A 77 1.51 1.87 10.23
C HIS A 77 0.13 2.50 10.02
N CYS A 78 -0.07 3.75 10.44
CA CYS A 78 -1.31 4.49 10.17
C CYS A 78 -1.57 4.65 8.67
N PHE A 79 -0.52 4.87 7.88
CA PHE A 79 -0.61 4.91 6.43
C PHE A 79 -1.14 3.60 5.85
N ILE A 80 -0.57 2.45 6.23
CA ILE A 80 -1.03 1.13 5.77
C ILE A 80 -2.51 0.90 6.12
N GLN A 81 -2.93 1.27 7.33
CA GLN A 81 -4.33 1.18 7.75
C GLN A 81 -5.25 2.03 6.87
N ASN A 82 -4.81 3.22 6.49
CA ASN A 82 -5.54 4.08 5.57
C ASN A 82 -5.58 3.49 4.14
N VAL A 83 -4.51 2.85 3.68
CA VAL A 83 -4.50 2.16 2.37
C VAL A 83 -5.53 1.03 2.35
N ALA A 84 -5.72 0.32 3.46
CA ALA A 84 -6.73 -0.74 3.58
C ALA A 84 -8.20 -0.24 3.46
N LEU A 85 -8.42 1.08 3.48
CA LEU A 85 -9.74 1.67 3.17
C LEU A 85 -10.05 1.63 1.66
N TYR A 86 -9.04 1.55 0.81
CA TYR A 86 -9.17 1.57 -0.66
C TYR A 86 -8.84 0.23 -1.30
N ILE A 87 -8.01 -0.59 -0.64
CA ILE A 87 -7.53 -1.84 -1.20
C ILE A 87 -7.97 -3.00 -0.31
N ASP A 88 -8.43 -4.08 -0.95
CA ASP A 88 -8.79 -5.32 -0.29
C ASP A 88 -7.54 -6.12 0.02
N PHE A 89 -7.21 -6.21 1.32
CA PHE A 89 -6.01 -6.92 1.78
C PHE A 89 -6.23 -8.44 1.87
N THR A 90 -7.48 -8.91 1.78
CA THR A 90 -7.78 -10.34 1.93
C THR A 90 -7.28 -11.18 0.75
N SER A 91 -7.06 -10.56 -0.41
CA SER A 91 -6.55 -11.22 -1.61
C SER A 91 -5.04 -11.12 -1.80
N PHE A 92 -4.31 -10.49 -0.88
CA PHE A 92 -2.88 -10.29 -1.06
C PHE A 92 -2.09 -11.59 -0.91
N GLU A 93 -1.30 -11.87 -1.94
CA GLU A 93 -0.18 -12.80 -1.85
C GLU A 93 1.01 -12.15 -1.14
N ARG A 94 1.22 -10.84 -1.36
CA ARG A 94 2.34 -10.10 -0.76
C ARG A 94 1.99 -8.67 -0.39
N LEU A 95 2.34 -8.30 0.83
CA LEU A 95 2.43 -6.91 1.31
C LEU A 95 3.85 -6.67 1.82
N ALA A 96 4.52 -5.63 1.34
CA ALA A 96 5.86 -5.31 1.81
C ALA A 96 6.15 -3.81 1.90
N LEU A 97 6.98 -3.44 2.88
CA LEU A 97 7.70 -2.16 2.84
C LEU A 97 9.01 -2.38 2.12
N VAL A 98 9.37 -1.46 1.24
CA VAL A 98 10.60 -1.52 0.46
C VAL A 98 11.34 -0.19 0.54
N SER A 99 12.66 -0.26 0.56
CA SER A 99 13.56 0.87 0.36
C SER A 99 14.61 0.46 -0.67
N ILE A 100 15.61 1.33 -0.91
CA ILE A 100 16.78 0.99 -1.72
C ILE A 100 17.60 -0.15 -1.08
N SER A 101 17.68 -0.17 0.26
CA SER A 101 18.63 -1.00 0.99
C SER A 101 18.01 -2.26 1.60
N GLN A 102 16.69 -2.28 1.80
CA GLN A 102 16.02 -3.40 2.48
C GLN A 102 14.55 -3.52 2.09
N SER A 103 13.98 -4.68 2.39
CA SER A 103 12.54 -4.91 2.36
C SER A 103 12.10 -5.65 3.61
N VAL A 104 10.81 -5.56 3.92
CA VAL A 104 10.18 -6.37 4.96
C VAL A 104 8.79 -6.78 4.52
N PHE A 105 8.49 -8.06 4.62
CA PHE A 105 7.16 -8.60 4.34
C PHE A 105 6.26 -8.46 5.56
N ILE A 106 4.99 -8.18 5.31
CA ILE A 106 3.98 -7.92 6.31
C ILE A 106 2.82 -8.87 6.07
N ASP A 107 2.33 -9.46 7.15
CA ASP A 107 1.09 -10.21 7.17
C ASP A 107 -0.08 -9.23 7.01
N ALA A 108 -0.83 -9.35 5.91
CA ALA A 108 -1.86 -8.39 5.55
C ALA A 108 -3.05 -8.37 6.53
N ALA A 109 -3.29 -9.46 7.26
CA ALA A 109 -4.38 -9.56 8.23
C ALA A 109 -4.04 -8.92 9.57
N THR A 110 -2.79 -9.06 10.01
CA THR A 110 -2.33 -8.62 11.34
C THR A 110 -1.49 -7.35 11.30
N LEU A 111 -1.02 -6.96 10.11
CA LEU A 111 -0.04 -5.89 9.89
C LEU A 111 1.24 -6.08 10.70
N MET A 112 1.62 -7.34 10.92
CA MET A 112 2.85 -7.72 11.62
C MET A 112 3.92 -8.15 10.61
N VAL A 113 5.18 -7.91 10.96
CA VAL A 113 6.31 -8.37 10.15
C VAL A 113 6.36 -9.90 10.12
N ILE A 114 6.45 -10.48 8.92
CA ILE A 114 6.69 -11.91 8.70
C ILE A 114 8.21 -12.15 8.84
N LYS A 115 8.58 -13.20 9.57
CA LYS A 115 9.98 -13.63 9.75
C LYS A 115 10.44 -14.52 8.61
#